data_AF-A0A7K4H481-F1
#
_entry.id   AF-A0A7K4H481-F1
#
_cell.length_a   1.000
_cell.length_b   1.000
_cell.length_c   1.000
_cell.angle_alpha   90.00
_cell.angle_beta   90.00
_cell.angle_gamma   90.00
#
_symmetry.space_group_name_H-M   'P 1'
#
loop_
_entity.id
_entity.type
_entity.pdbx_description
1 polymer ?
#
loop_
_entity_poly.entity_id
_entity_poly.type
_entity_poly.pdbx_seq_one_letter_code
_entity_poly.pdbx_strand_id
1 'polypeptide(L)'
;MCFYITSALPNDTNIESIRTIIDQYNMAFSPINNINLSSQIRPGELYYRATKDYCDCDTSLGILNREREYQKLLNSKKVKTLKKKKWTVGEINDWIRNKLQKKPIHSKGSITEHERQLDIERWINFIIKIIKSKKVSRIGILKHWYKYGLQDEDFTLKRTVKLHIDEVKPELLLDLEEDVLYEFFP
;
A
#
# COMPACT_ATOMS: atom_id res chain seq x y z
N MET A 1 0.73 -11.95 -8.53
CA MET A 1 0.15 -10.92 -7.66
C MET A 1 1.24 -9.98 -7.18
N CYS A 2 1.15 -8.71 -7.54
CA CYS A 2 2.09 -7.69 -7.09
C CYS A 2 1.40 -6.76 -6.11
N PHE A 3 2.11 -6.32 -5.08
CA PHE A 3 1.64 -5.27 -4.20
C PHE A 3 1.96 -3.92 -4.84
N TYR A 4 1.00 -3.01 -4.81
CA TYR A 4 1.21 -1.66 -5.28
C TYR A 4 0.68 -0.65 -4.28
N ILE A 5 1.46 0.42 -4.11
CA ILE A 5 1.07 1.65 -3.46
C ILE A 5 0.71 2.63 -4.56
N THR A 6 -0.50 3.15 -4.46
CA THR A 6 -1.11 3.98 -5.47
C THR A 6 -1.65 5.24 -4.83
N SER A 7 -1.81 6.28 -5.65
CA SER A 7 -2.19 7.61 -5.20
C SER A 7 -3.38 8.12 -5.98
N ALA A 8 -4.32 8.76 -5.29
CA ALA A 8 -5.42 9.48 -5.90
C ALA A 8 -5.25 10.98 -5.67
N LEU A 9 -5.27 11.77 -6.75
CA LEU A 9 -5.05 13.21 -6.71
C LEU A 9 -6.24 13.95 -7.36
N PRO A 10 -6.56 15.17 -6.92
CA PRO A 10 -7.45 16.08 -7.66
C PRO A 10 -7.06 16.28 -9.14
N ASN A 11 -8.02 16.42 -10.06
CA ASN A 11 -7.72 16.65 -11.50
C ASN A 11 -6.95 17.93 -11.81
N ASP A 12 -7.09 18.95 -10.97
CA ASP A 12 -6.38 20.22 -11.10
C ASP A 12 -4.92 20.13 -10.64
N THR A 13 -4.48 18.95 -10.16
CA THR A 13 -3.10 18.74 -9.74
C THR A 13 -2.15 18.79 -10.93
N ASN A 14 -1.30 19.83 -10.96
CA ASN A 14 -0.21 19.91 -11.91
C ASN A 14 1.01 19.12 -11.41
N ILE A 15 1.24 17.93 -11.96
CA ILE A 15 2.36 17.05 -11.60
C ILE A 15 3.72 17.74 -11.76
N GLU A 16 3.91 18.54 -12.81
CA GLU A 16 5.18 19.24 -13.04
C GLU A 16 5.46 20.24 -11.91
N SER A 17 4.41 20.87 -11.38
CA SER A 17 4.55 21.82 -10.26
C SER A 17 5.05 21.16 -8.96
N ILE A 18 4.79 19.87 -8.77
CA ILE A 18 5.20 19.09 -7.58
C ILE A 18 6.37 18.15 -7.85
N ARG A 19 6.92 18.15 -9.08
CA ARG A 19 7.97 17.23 -9.52
C ARG A 19 9.21 17.26 -8.63
N THR A 20 9.65 18.45 -8.21
CA THR A 20 10.79 18.58 -7.29
C THR A 20 10.54 17.86 -5.96
N ILE A 21 9.31 17.85 -5.45
CA ILE A 21 8.96 17.15 -4.21
C ILE A 21 8.94 15.63 -4.47
N ILE A 22 8.33 15.20 -5.57
CA ILE A 22 8.30 13.78 -5.98
C ILE A 22 9.73 13.22 -6.07
N ASP A 23 10.62 13.92 -6.77
CA ASP A 23 12.00 13.51 -6.97
C ASP A 23 12.81 13.52 -5.66
N GLN A 24 12.63 14.55 -4.82
CA GLN A 24 13.30 14.67 -3.52
C GLN A 24 13.03 13.46 -2.62
N TYR A 25 11.81 12.90 -2.64
CA TYR A 25 11.43 11.75 -1.82
C TYR A 25 11.46 10.43 -2.58
N ASN A 26 12.09 10.40 -3.76
CA ASN A 26 12.20 9.23 -4.62
C ASN A 26 10.85 8.55 -4.94
N MET A 27 9.77 9.34 -5.02
CA MET A 27 8.45 8.89 -5.43
C MET A 27 8.32 8.95 -6.95
N ALA A 28 7.22 8.43 -7.49
CA ALA A 28 6.84 8.66 -8.89
C ALA A 28 5.33 8.71 -9.01
N PHE A 29 4.82 9.45 -9.99
CA PHE A 29 3.41 9.45 -10.37
C PHE A 29 3.26 9.05 -11.83
N SER A 30 3.05 7.76 -12.06
CA SER A 30 2.73 7.21 -13.38
C SER A 30 1.23 6.98 -13.47
N PRO A 31 0.52 7.56 -14.44
CA PRO A 31 -0.94 7.47 -14.50
C PRO A 31 -1.40 6.03 -14.69
N ILE A 32 -2.48 5.67 -14.00
CA ILE A 32 -3.17 4.39 -14.12
C ILE A 32 -4.58 4.66 -14.61
N ASN A 33 -4.94 4.08 -15.76
CA ASN A 33 -6.31 4.07 -16.24
C ASN A 33 -6.97 2.75 -15.81
N ASN A 34 -7.63 2.75 -14.65
CA ASN A 34 -8.39 1.60 -14.15
C ASN A 34 -9.85 2.02 -13.98
N ILE A 35 -10.71 1.58 -14.89
CA ILE A 35 -12.10 2.04 -14.96
C ILE A 35 -12.91 1.62 -13.71
N ASN A 36 -12.60 0.45 -13.15
CA ASN A 36 -13.27 -0.09 -11.97
C ASN A 36 -12.98 0.79 -10.77
N LEU A 37 -11.73 1.21 -10.59
CA LEU A 37 -11.35 2.05 -9.47
C LEU A 37 -11.73 3.52 -9.68
N SER A 38 -11.62 4.05 -10.91
CA SER A 38 -12.02 5.42 -11.23
C SER A 38 -13.49 5.70 -10.88
N SER A 39 -14.35 4.68 -10.92
CA SER A 39 -15.76 4.81 -10.51
C SER A 39 -15.98 4.86 -8.99
N GLN A 40 -14.99 4.46 -8.20
CA GLN A 40 -15.06 4.34 -6.73
C GLN A 40 -14.34 5.45 -5.98
N ILE A 41 -13.45 6.17 -6.65
CA ILE A 41 -12.78 7.36 -6.12
C ILE A 41 -13.61 8.63 -6.44
N ARG A 42 -13.20 9.81 -5.97
CA ARG A 42 -14.03 11.00 -6.22
C ARG A 42 -14.13 11.30 -7.72
N PRO A 43 -15.26 11.85 -8.18
CA PRO A 43 -15.43 12.24 -9.58
C PRO A 43 -14.30 13.16 -10.04
N GLY A 44 -13.69 12.81 -11.18
CA GLY A 44 -12.61 13.59 -11.77
C GLY A 44 -11.26 13.44 -11.09
N GLU A 45 -11.05 12.47 -10.19
CA GLU A 45 -9.71 12.22 -9.69
C GLU A 45 -8.80 11.55 -10.70
N LEU A 46 -7.52 11.86 -10.57
CA LEU A 46 -6.43 11.22 -11.29
C LEU A 46 -5.86 10.12 -10.39
N TYR A 47 -5.66 8.94 -10.96
CA TYR A 47 -5.12 7.80 -10.26
C TYR A 47 -3.72 7.46 -10.77
N TYR A 48 -2.79 7.28 -9.85
CA TYR A 48 -1.38 7.14 -10.12
C TYR A 48 -0.80 5.94 -9.39
N ARG A 49 0.18 5.33 -10.02
CA ARG A 49 1.18 4.56 -9.29
C ARG A 49 2.08 5.53 -8.52
N ALA A 50 2.35 5.26 -7.24
CA ALA A 50 3.04 6.20 -6.36
C ALA A 50 4.56 5.95 -6.21
N THR A 51 5.09 4.89 -6.81
CA THR A 51 6.49 4.44 -6.66
C THR A 51 7.15 4.12 -8.00
N LYS A 52 8.50 4.12 -8.02
CA LYS A 52 9.32 3.92 -9.22
C LYS A 52 9.58 2.46 -9.60
N ASP A 53 9.52 1.54 -8.63
CA ASP A 53 10.00 0.16 -8.80
C ASP A 53 9.15 -0.65 -9.79
N TYR A 54 9.29 -1.98 -9.88
CA TYR A 54 8.31 -2.79 -10.63
C TYR A 54 7.06 -3.12 -9.82
N CYS A 55 7.21 -3.30 -8.51
CA CYS A 55 6.14 -3.51 -7.53
C CYS A 55 6.65 -3.11 -6.14
N ASP A 56 5.73 -2.94 -5.19
CA ASP A 56 6.01 -2.50 -3.82
C ASP A 56 6.08 -3.67 -2.83
N CYS A 57 6.19 -4.92 -3.31
CA CYS A 57 6.17 -6.13 -2.49
C CYS A 57 7.23 -6.13 -1.37
N ASP A 58 8.40 -5.57 -1.66
CA ASP A 58 9.56 -5.58 -0.78
C ASP A 58 9.74 -4.26 -0.01
N THR A 59 8.78 -3.34 -0.16
CA THR A 59 8.74 -2.10 0.64
C THR A 59 8.23 -2.37 2.04
N SER A 60 8.45 -1.44 2.98
CA SER A 60 7.97 -1.57 4.36
C SER A 60 6.46 -1.79 4.40
N LEU A 61 5.73 -1.03 3.60
CA LEU A 61 4.27 -1.08 3.54
C LEU A 61 3.75 -2.38 2.90
N GLY A 62 4.53 -3.01 2.02
CA GLY A 62 4.21 -4.31 1.42
C GLY A 62 4.50 -5.50 2.33
N ILE A 63 5.67 -5.50 2.99
CA ILE A 63 6.11 -6.59 3.87
C ILE A 63 5.21 -6.69 5.11
N LEU A 64 4.89 -5.56 5.75
CA LEU A 64 4.06 -5.55 6.97
C LEU A 64 2.68 -6.14 6.75
N ASN A 65 2.07 -5.91 5.59
CA ASN A 65 0.77 -6.47 5.29
C ASN A 65 0.83 -8.02 5.22
N ARG A 66 1.89 -8.57 4.61
CA ARG A 66 2.12 -10.03 4.58
C ARG A 66 2.33 -10.61 5.98
N GLU A 67 3.10 -9.93 6.83
CA GLU A 67 3.34 -10.39 8.19
C GLU A 67 2.05 -10.39 9.03
N ARG A 68 1.21 -9.35 8.91
CA ARG A 68 -0.12 -9.32 9.54
C ARG A 68 -1.03 -10.42 9.02
N GLU A 69 -1.08 -10.65 7.71
CA GLU A 69 -1.84 -11.77 7.12
C GLU A 69 -1.36 -13.12 7.66
N TYR A 70 -0.05 -13.31 7.76
CA TYR A 70 0.54 -14.51 8.35
C TYR A 70 0.07 -14.71 9.80
N GLN A 71 0.18 -13.68 10.64
CA GLN A 71 -0.26 -13.75 12.03
C GLN A 71 -1.77 -13.99 12.16
N LYS A 72 -2.59 -13.37 11.29
CA LYS A 72 -4.03 -13.61 11.23
C LYS A 72 -4.36 -15.05 10.86
N LEU A 73 -3.66 -15.62 9.87
CA LEU A 73 -3.82 -17.02 9.47
C LEU A 73 -3.36 -17.97 10.58
N LEU A 74 -2.23 -17.68 11.23
CA LEU A 74 -1.69 -18.45 12.35
C LEU A 74 -2.69 -18.53 13.53
N ASN A 75 -3.41 -17.45 13.80
CA ASN A 75 -4.42 -17.36 14.84
C ASN A 75 -5.83 -17.84 14.42
N SER A 76 -5.99 -18.27 13.17
CA SER A 76 -7.29 -18.65 12.61
C SER A 76 -7.87 -19.94 13.22
N LYS A 77 -9.20 -20.07 13.18
CA LYS A 77 -9.91 -21.33 13.52
C LYS A 77 -9.39 -22.52 12.70
N LYS A 78 -8.92 -22.28 11.47
CA LYS A 78 -8.38 -23.32 10.61
C LYS A 78 -7.06 -23.86 11.18
N VAL A 79 -6.14 -23.01 11.58
CA VAL A 79 -4.88 -23.45 12.22
C VAL A 79 -5.15 -24.18 13.53
N LYS A 80 -6.11 -23.73 14.34
CA LYS A 80 -6.57 -24.50 15.52
C LYS A 80 -7.05 -25.90 15.14
N THR A 81 -7.74 -26.05 14.02
CA THR A 81 -8.20 -27.34 13.50
C THR A 81 -7.04 -28.19 12.97
N LEU A 82 -6.07 -27.60 12.27
CA LEU A 82 -4.87 -28.31 11.79
C LEU A 82 -4.02 -28.83 12.97
N LYS A 83 -3.85 -28.02 14.03
CA LYS A 83 -3.23 -28.45 15.29
C LYS A 83 -3.96 -29.66 15.91
N LYS A 84 -5.30 -29.65 15.95
CA LYS A 84 -6.10 -30.80 16.41
C LYS A 84 -5.92 -32.04 15.53
N LYS A 85 -5.67 -31.87 14.23
CA LYS A 85 -5.33 -32.94 13.28
C LYS A 85 -3.86 -33.40 13.40
N LYS A 86 -3.13 -32.95 14.42
CA LYS A 86 -1.71 -33.29 14.68
C LYS A 86 -0.76 -32.89 13.55
N TRP A 87 -1.10 -31.85 12.78
CA TRP A 87 -0.13 -31.24 11.86
C TRP A 87 1.03 -30.64 12.65
N THR A 88 2.24 -30.81 12.15
CA THR A 88 3.46 -30.22 12.69
C THR A 88 3.50 -28.71 12.47
N VAL A 89 4.37 -28.02 13.21
CA VAL A 89 4.62 -26.59 13.00
C VAL A 89 5.11 -26.32 11.58
N GLY A 90 5.96 -27.21 11.04
CA GLY A 90 6.42 -27.14 9.65
C GLY A 90 5.27 -27.18 8.64
N GLU A 91 4.40 -28.19 8.72
CA GLU A 91 3.26 -28.35 7.81
C GLU A 91 2.24 -27.20 7.92
N ILE A 92 2.04 -26.67 9.13
CA ILE A 92 1.18 -25.49 9.34
C ILE A 92 1.81 -24.26 8.69
N ASN A 93 3.11 -24.03 8.90
CA ASN A 93 3.83 -22.91 8.29
C ASN A 93 3.83 -23.04 6.77
N ASP A 94 4.03 -24.22 6.23
CA ASP A 94 3.99 -24.47 4.79
C ASP A 94 2.58 -24.34 4.23
N TRP A 95 1.55 -24.69 4.98
CA TRP A 95 0.16 -24.41 4.60
C TRP A 95 -0.13 -22.91 4.58
N ILE A 96 0.29 -22.16 5.62
CA ILE A 96 0.14 -20.70 5.66
C ILE A 96 0.92 -20.08 4.51
N ARG A 97 2.18 -20.47 4.32
CA ARG A 97 3.02 -20.02 3.21
C ARG A 97 2.39 -20.37 1.88
N ASN A 98 1.88 -21.57 1.66
CA ASN A 98 1.16 -21.94 0.42
C ASN A 98 -0.11 -21.10 0.19
N LYS A 99 -0.82 -20.74 1.27
CA LYS A 99 -1.94 -19.78 1.19
C LYS A 99 -1.46 -18.38 0.81
N LEU A 100 -0.26 -17.99 1.23
CA LEU A 100 0.40 -16.74 0.85
C LEU A 100 1.13 -16.81 -0.52
N GLN A 101 1.57 -18.00 -0.97
CA GLN A 101 2.46 -18.29 -2.12
C GLN A 101 1.74 -18.52 -3.46
N LYS A 102 0.42 -18.37 -3.56
CA LYS A 102 -0.22 -18.03 -4.85
C LYS A 102 0.22 -16.64 -5.39
N LYS A 103 1.33 -16.09 -4.88
CA LYS A 103 1.87 -14.74 -5.08
C LYS A 103 3.39 -14.89 -5.32
N PRO A 104 3.99 -14.25 -6.35
CA PRO A 104 5.43 -14.30 -6.57
C PRO A 104 6.19 -13.79 -5.35
N ILE A 105 7.20 -14.56 -4.96
CA ILE A 105 8.26 -14.15 -4.05
C ILE A 105 9.41 -13.67 -4.93
N HIS A 106 9.55 -12.36 -5.11
CA HIS A 106 10.85 -11.83 -5.48
C HIS A 106 11.64 -11.70 -4.18
N SER A 107 12.33 -12.78 -3.79
CA SER A 107 13.14 -12.80 -2.58
C SER A 107 14.39 -11.95 -2.78
N LYS A 108 14.29 -10.65 -2.52
CA LYS A 108 15.41 -9.92 -1.91
C LYS A 108 15.16 -9.92 -0.39
N GLY A 109 16.24 -9.98 0.39
CA GLY A 109 16.20 -10.29 1.82
C GLY A 109 15.24 -9.41 2.63
N SER A 110 14.90 -9.86 3.84
CA SER A 110 14.11 -9.06 4.77
C SER A 110 14.77 -7.69 4.98
N ILE A 111 14.06 -6.60 4.69
CA ILE A 111 14.51 -5.27 5.07
C ILE A 111 14.81 -5.23 6.57
N THR A 112 15.89 -4.57 6.94
CA THR A 112 16.23 -4.32 8.33
C THR A 112 15.23 -3.36 8.96
N GLU A 113 15.15 -3.36 10.29
CA GLU A 113 14.27 -2.41 11.00
C GLU A 113 14.65 -0.95 10.73
N HIS A 114 15.95 -0.68 10.54
CA HIS A 114 16.42 0.65 10.17
C HIS A 114 15.96 1.07 8.78
N GLU A 115 16.09 0.20 7.77
CA GLU A 115 15.58 0.48 6.41
C GLU A 115 14.06 0.70 6.42
N ARG A 116 13.34 -0.07 7.24
CA ARG A 116 11.91 0.10 7.44
C ARG A 116 11.56 1.48 7.97
N GLN A 117 12.25 1.91 9.02
CA GLN A 117 12.05 3.22 9.63
C GLN A 117 12.32 4.35 8.62
N LEU A 118 13.40 4.26 7.85
CA LEU A 118 13.73 5.26 6.83
C LEU A 118 12.68 5.35 5.72
N ASP A 119 12.15 4.21 5.26
CA ASP A 119 11.09 4.17 4.24
C ASP A 119 9.78 4.78 4.74
N ILE A 120 9.40 4.50 5.99
CA ILE A 120 8.23 5.11 6.63
C ILE A 120 8.41 6.62 6.82
N GLU A 121 9.56 7.06 7.33
CA GLU A 121 9.88 8.48 7.46
C GLU A 121 9.86 9.20 6.11
N ARG A 122 10.37 8.57 5.06
CA ARG A 122 10.31 9.09 3.69
C ARG A 122 8.86 9.33 3.25
N TRP A 123 7.97 8.38 3.49
CA TRP A 123 6.54 8.52 3.16
C TRP A 123 5.86 9.65 3.95
N ILE A 124 6.09 9.72 5.27
CA ILE A 124 5.55 10.77 6.12
C ILE A 124 6.00 12.14 5.62
N ASN A 125 7.31 12.31 5.43
CA ASN A 125 7.87 13.57 5.00
C ASN A 125 7.38 13.97 3.60
N PHE A 126 7.20 13.00 2.70
CA PHE A 126 6.59 13.24 1.39
C PHE A 126 5.16 13.76 1.51
N ILE A 127 4.28 13.06 2.26
CA ILE A 127 2.87 13.44 2.44
C ILE A 127 2.76 14.82 3.09
N ILE A 128 3.56 15.08 4.13
CA ILE A 128 3.59 16.40 4.78
C ILE A 128 4.07 17.48 3.81
N LYS A 129 5.15 17.23 3.05
CA LYS A 129 5.72 18.23 2.16
C LYS A 129 4.80 18.56 0.99
N ILE A 130 4.17 17.56 0.38
CA ILE A 130 3.28 17.76 -0.77
C ILE A 130 2.03 18.55 -0.37
N ILE A 131 1.42 18.24 0.78
CA ILE A 131 0.27 18.97 1.30
C ILE A 131 0.64 20.40 1.72
N LYS A 132 1.72 20.57 2.50
CA LYS A 132 2.17 21.90 2.94
C LYS A 132 2.65 22.80 1.80
N SER A 133 2.97 22.23 0.63
CA SER A 133 3.29 23.02 -0.56
C SER A 133 2.09 23.82 -1.09
N LYS A 134 0.86 23.46 -0.71
CA LYS A 134 -0.41 24.03 -1.20
C LYS A 134 -0.62 23.89 -2.71
N LYS A 135 0.21 23.11 -3.40
CA LYS A 135 0.08 22.79 -4.83
C LYS A 135 -0.90 21.65 -5.10
N VAL A 136 -1.30 20.93 -4.05
CA VAL A 136 -2.28 19.86 -4.08
C VAL A 136 -3.22 20.07 -2.90
N SER A 137 -4.53 20.01 -3.14
CA SER A 137 -5.52 20.20 -2.07
C SER A 137 -5.68 18.98 -1.16
N ARG A 138 -5.22 17.80 -1.61
CA ARG A 138 -5.18 16.55 -0.85
C ARG A 138 -4.40 15.47 -1.60
N ILE A 139 -3.97 14.42 -0.91
CA ILE A 139 -3.42 13.21 -1.52
C ILE A 139 -4.10 11.97 -0.92
N GLY A 140 -4.62 11.09 -1.78
CA GLY A 140 -5.10 9.77 -1.40
C GLY A 140 -3.99 8.73 -1.51
N ILE A 141 -3.84 7.83 -0.54
CA ILE A 141 -2.94 6.67 -0.61
C ILE A 141 -3.76 5.40 -0.48
N LEU A 142 -3.50 4.43 -1.36
CA LEU A 142 -4.17 3.13 -1.41
C LEU A 142 -3.16 2.01 -1.58
N LYS A 143 -3.37 0.93 -0.83
CA LYS A 143 -2.57 -0.30 -0.86
C LYS A 143 -3.44 -1.45 -1.34
N HIS A 144 -3.00 -2.19 -2.35
CA HIS A 144 -3.74 -3.32 -2.87
C HIS A 144 -2.80 -4.40 -3.46
N TRP A 145 -3.20 -5.68 -3.34
CA TRP A 145 -2.56 -6.79 -4.04
C TRP A 145 -3.25 -7.08 -5.38
N TYR A 146 -2.63 -6.61 -6.47
CA TYR A 146 -3.13 -6.79 -7.82
C TYR A 146 -2.85 -8.21 -8.31
N LYS A 147 -3.89 -8.92 -8.76
CA LYS A 147 -3.79 -10.22 -9.44
C LYS A 147 -3.42 -10.10 -10.90
N TYR A 148 -3.97 -9.10 -11.57
CA TYR A 148 -3.80 -8.74 -12.96
C TYR A 148 -2.94 -7.46 -13.06
N GLY A 149 -3.00 -6.77 -14.20
CA GLY A 149 -2.34 -5.48 -14.38
C GLY A 149 -3.02 -4.36 -13.59
N LEU A 150 -2.28 -3.26 -13.36
CA LEU A 150 -2.81 -2.06 -12.67
C LEU A 150 -4.09 -1.49 -13.33
N GLN A 151 -4.24 -1.68 -14.64
CA GLN A 151 -5.37 -1.16 -15.43
C GLN A 151 -6.60 -2.08 -15.39
N ASP A 152 -6.40 -3.40 -15.29
CA ASP A 152 -7.44 -4.41 -15.45
C ASP A 152 -7.93 -4.99 -14.12
N GLU A 153 -7.26 -4.68 -13.01
CA GLU A 153 -7.65 -5.21 -11.70
C GLU A 153 -9.06 -4.75 -11.33
N ASP A 154 -9.87 -5.71 -10.90
CA ASP A 154 -11.20 -5.49 -10.37
C ASP A 154 -11.20 -5.78 -8.87
N PHE A 155 -11.36 -4.72 -8.08
CA PHE A 155 -11.51 -4.78 -6.63
C PHE A 155 -12.38 -3.64 -6.13
N THR A 156 -12.99 -3.85 -4.97
CA THR A 156 -13.86 -2.86 -4.33
C THR A 156 -13.15 -2.20 -3.15
N LEU A 157 -13.16 -0.87 -3.11
CA LEU A 157 -12.71 -0.11 -1.93
C LEU A 157 -13.60 -0.45 -0.75
N LYS A 158 -12.99 -0.80 0.39
CA LYS A 158 -13.70 -1.06 1.64
C LYS A 158 -14.31 0.20 2.20
N ARG A 159 -13.56 1.31 2.16
CA ARG A 159 -13.96 2.65 2.61
C ARG A 159 -12.92 3.70 2.21
N THR A 160 -13.30 4.95 2.38
CA THR A 160 -12.38 6.11 2.35
C THR A 160 -12.25 6.69 3.75
N VAL A 161 -11.03 6.92 4.20
CA VAL A 161 -10.71 7.55 5.50
C VAL A 161 -10.10 8.91 5.20
N LYS A 162 -10.64 9.98 5.80
CA LYS A 162 -10.10 11.33 5.67
C LYS A 162 -9.31 11.67 6.93
N LEU A 163 -8.11 12.19 6.73
CA LEU A 163 -7.19 12.54 7.81
C LEU A 163 -6.61 13.93 7.59
N HIS A 164 -6.48 14.68 8.67
CA HIS A 164 -5.72 15.92 8.67
C HIS A 164 -4.21 15.60 8.61
N ILE A 165 -3.41 16.50 8.03
CA ILE A 165 -1.97 16.26 7.86
C ILE A 165 -1.24 16.06 9.19
N ASP A 166 -1.75 16.64 10.27
CA ASP A 166 -1.18 16.49 11.62
C ASP A 166 -1.41 15.09 12.23
N GLU A 167 -2.28 14.28 11.62
CA GLU A 167 -2.51 12.88 12.00
C GLU A 167 -1.51 11.92 11.34
N VAL A 168 -0.68 12.40 10.41
CA VAL A 168 0.31 11.58 9.71
C VAL A 168 1.46 11.22 10.65
N LYS A 169 1.39 10.00 11.19
CA LYS A 169 2.40 9.42 12.10
C LYS A 169 2.90 8.06 11.59
N PRO A 170 4.07 7.59 12.04
CA PRO A 170 4.58 6.27 11.66
C PRO A 170 3.57 5.15 11.90
N GLU A 171 2.90 5.14 13.06
CA GLU A 171 1.95 4.10 13.44
C GLU A 171 0.80 4.01 12.44
N LEU A 172 0.27 5.17 12.02
CA LEU A 172 -0.78 5.23 11.01
C LEU A 172 -0.34 4.61 9.68
N LEU A 173 0.86 4.93 9.18
CA LEU A 173 1.34 4.38 7.90
C LEU A 173 1.56 2.87 7.97
N LEU A 174 2.10 2.40 9.10
CA LEU A 174 2.26 0.97 9.38
C LEU A 174 0.91 0.26 9.44
N ASP A 175 -0.13 0.96 9.91
CA ASP A 175 -1.49 0.46 10.11
C ASP A 175 -2.45 0.63 8.93
N LEU A 176 -2.01 1.22 7.81
CA LEU A 176 -2.90 1.39 6.65
C LEU A 176 -3.47 0.03 6.22
N GLU A 177 -4.79 -0.04 6.12
CA GLU A 177 -5.48 -1.23 5.67
C GLU A 177 -5.41 -1.38 4.15
N GLU A 178 -5.41 -2.62 3.69
CA GLU A 178 -5.58 -2.93 2.27
C GLU A 178 -7.00 -2.56 1.81
N ASP A 179 -7.13 -2.10 0.57
CA ASP A 179 -8.39 -1.68 -0.07
C ASP A 179 -9.07 -0.48 0.62
N VAL A 180 -8.35 0.26 1.45
CA VAL A 180 -8.83 1.49 2.09
C VAL A 180 -8.07 2.66 1.49
N LEU A 181 -8.82 3.65 0.98
CA LEU A 181 -8.25 4.89 0.48
C LEU A 181 -8.10 5.88 1.63
N TYR A 182 -6.88 6.24 1.98
CA TYR A 182 -6.59 7.25 3.00
C TYR A 182 -6.30 8.59 2.34
N GLU A 183 -7.21 9.55 2.50
CA GLU A 183 -7.08 10.91 1.97
C GLU A 183 -6.52 11.85 3.04
N PHE A 184 -5.38 12.47 2.75
CA PHE A 184 -4.71 13.44 3.60
C PHE A 184 -5.01 14.87 3.13
N PHE A 185 -5.46 15.71 4.05
CA PHE A 185 -5.84 17.11 3.81
C PHE A 185 -4.92 18.08 4.56
N PRO A 186 -4.75 19.33 4.06
CA PRO A 186 -4.07 20.41 4.77
C PRO A 186 -4.57 20.63 6.19
#